data_AF-A0A950FWC9-F1
#
_entry.id   AF-A0A950FWC9-F1
#
_cell.length_a   1.000
_cell.length_b   1.000
_cell.length_c   1.000
_cell.angle_alpha   90.00
_cell.angle_beta   90.00
_cell.angle_gamma   90.00
#
_symmetry.space_group_name_H-M   'P 1'
#
loop_
_entity.id
_entity.type
_entity.pdbx_description
1 polymer ?
#
loop_
_entity_poly.entity_id
_entity_poly.type
_entity_poly.pdbx_seq_one_letter_code
_entity_poly.pdbx_strand_id
1 'polypeptide(L)' 'NRPRGLELLAMEFRRFLHLIVLLPVQIVRSGRRIIYRLMGYNDWLKDFFAAWECLRRMAPT' A
#
# COMPACT_ATOMS: atom_id res chain seq x y z
N ASN A 1 10.83 11.86 6.53
CA ASN A 1 10.10 12.56 5.46
C ASN A 1 8.64 12.85 5.85
N ARG A 2 8.40 13.89 6.65
CA ARG A 2 7.03 14.42 6.88
C ARG A 2 6.32 15.03 5.64
N PRO A 3 6.99 15.58 4.60
CA PRO A 3 6.26 16.30 3.54
C PRO A 3 5.34 15.41 2.70
N ARG A 4 5.77 14.21 2.31
CA ARG A 4 4.92 13.28 1.54
C ARG A 4 3.66 12.84 2.29
N GLY A 5 3.74 12.68 3.62
CA GLY A 5 2.56 12.36 4.43
C GLY A 5 1.54 13.49 4.43
N LEU A 6 1.99 14.75 4.47
CA LEU A 6 1.11 15.92 4.41
C LEU A 6 0.46 16.07 3.03
N GLU A 7 1.19 15.80 1.94
CA GLU A 7 0.62 15.73 0.58
C GLU A 7 -0.50 14.67 0.49
N LEU A 8 -0.30 13.53 1.16
CA LEU A 8 -1.27 12.44 1.25
C LEU A 8 -2.55 12.88 1.98
N LEU A 9 -2.40 13.59 3.09
CA LEU A 9 -3.51 14.12 3.89
C LEU A 9 -4.27 15.25 3.18
N ALA A 10 -3.57 16.07 2.39
CA ALA A 10 -4.17 17.14 1.61
C ALA A 10 -4.81 16.67 0.28
N MET A 11 -4.62 15.39 -0.08
CA MET A 11 -5.08 14.84 -1.34
C MET A 11 -6.61 14.67 -1.38
N GLU A 12 -7.19 14.83 -2.57
CA GLU A 12 -8.57 14.42 -2.81
C GLU A 12 -8.78 12.96 -2.38
N PHE A 13 -9.82 12.73 -1.58
CA PHE A 13 -10.09 11.43 -0.99
C PHE A 13 -10.19 10.30 -2.03
N ARG A 14 -10.82 10.55 -3.18
CA ARG A 14 -10.93 9.57 -4.27
C ARG A 14 -9.55 9.17 -4.82
N ARG A 15 -8.65 10.14 -4.97
CA ARG A 15 -7.29 9.90 -5.46
C ARG A 15 -6.48 9.12 -4.43
N PHE A 16 -6.61 9.48 -3.16
CA PHE A 16 -6.04 8.71 -2.06
C PHE A 16 -6.48 7.24 -2.11
N LEU A 17 -7.79 6.99 -2.26
CA LEU A 17 -8.32 5.63 -2.32
C LEU A 17 -7.66 4.83 -3.46
N HIS A 18 -7.64 5.35 -4.68
CA HIS A 18 -7.04 4.62 -5.81
C HIS A 18 -5.53 4.40 -5.69
N LEU A 19 -4.81 5.28 -5.00
CA LEU A 19 -3.35 5.20 -4.88
C LEU A 19 -2.87 4.34 -3.70
N ILE A 20 -3.64 4.23 -2.62
CA ILE A 20 -3.21 3.57 -1.37
C ILE A 20 -4.11 2.39 -0.98
N VAL A 21 -5.43 2.49 -1.14
CA VAL A 21 -6.39 1.54 -0.56
C VAL A 21 -6.91 0.55 -1.60
N LEU A 22 -7.35 1.06 -2.75
CA LEU A 22 -7.94 0.32 -3.87
C LEU A 22 -6.88 -0.02 -4.92
N LEU A 23 -5.71 -0.46 -4.45
CA LEU A 23 -4.61 -0.88 -5.32
C LEU A 23 -5.05 -2.10 -6.15
N PRO A 24 -4.82 -2.10 -7.48
CA PRO A 24 -5.15 -3.25 -8.30
C PRO A 24 -4.21 -4.40 -7.97
N VAL A 25 -4.74 -5.40 -7.27
CA VAL A 25 -4.02 -6.62 -6.90
C VAL A 25 -4.70 -7.86 -7.46
N GLN A 26 -3.90 -8.76 -7.99
CA GLN A 26 -4.29 -10.10 -8.36
C GLN A 26 -3.95 -11.06 -7.21
N ILE A 27 -4.96 -11.74 -6.68
CA ILE A 27 -4.79 -12.78 -5.68
C ILE A 27 -4.68 -14.12 -6.40
N VAL A 28 -3.48 -14.66 -6.49
CA VAL A 28 -3.21 -15.96 -7.10
C VAL A 28 -3.12 -17.00 -5.98
N ARG A 29 -4.07 -17.94 -5.96
CA ARG A 29 -4.02 -19.10 -5.07
C ARG A 29 -3.43 -20.27 -5.85
N SER A 30 -2.28 -20.78 -5.41
CA SER A 30 -1.62 -21.92 -6.04
C SER A 30 -1.20 -22.93 -4.98
N GLY A 31 -1.79 -24.13 -5.01
CA GLY A 31 -1.55 -25.18 -4.02
C GLY A 31 -1.75 -24.70 -2.58
N ARG A 32 -0.65 -24.62 -1.81
CA ARG A 32 -0.61 -24.15 -0.41
C ARG A 32 -0.07 -22.73 -0.24
N ARG A 33 -0.05 -21.92 -1.30
CA ARG A 33 0.47 -20.55 -1.29
C ARG A 33 -0.57 -19.57 -1.83
N ILE A 34 -0.69 -18.43 -1.16
CA ILE A 34 -1.46 -17.28 -1.64
C ILE A 34 -0.46 -16.20 -2.01
N ILE A 35 -0.45 -15.79 -3.27
CA ILE A 35 0.44 -14.75 -3.80
C ILE A 35 -0.41 -13.54 -4.12
N TYR A 36 -0.07 -12.40 -3.51
CA TYR A 36 -0.64 -11.10 -3.84
C TYR A 36 0.26 -10.41 -4.87
N ARG A 37 -0.24 -10.19 -6.08
CA ARG A 37 0.49 -9.56 -7.19
C ARG A 37 -0.09 -8.19 -7.49
N LEU A 38 0.70 -7.14 -7.35
CA LEU A 38 0.29 -5.79 -7.77
C LEU A 38 0.33 -5.69 -9.30
N MET A 39 -0.76 -5.19 -9.91
CA MET A 39 -0.90 -5.08 -11.37
C MET A 39 -0.57 -3.68 -11.91
N GLY A 40 0.02 -2.80 -11.09
CA GLY A 40 0.46 -1.48 -11.51
C GLY A 40 1.45 -0.88 -10.52
N TYR A 41 2.34 -0.05 -11.01
CA TYR A 41 3.28 0.72 -10.19
C TYR A 41 2.82 2.17 -10.14
N ASN A 42 2.66 2.71 -8.92
CA ASN A 42 2.42 4.13 -8.69
C ASN A 42 3.50 4.70 -7.76
N ASP A 43 3.72 6.01 -7.82
CA ASP A 43 4.81 6.67 -7.08
C ASP A 43 4.61 6.71 -5.55
N TRP A 44 3.45 6.27 -5.06
CA TRP A 44 3.11 6.16 -3.63
C TRP A 44 3.31 4.75 -3.08
N LEU A 45 3.56 3.77 -3.95
CA LEU A 45 3.66 2.36 -3.55
C LEU A 45 4.88 2.11 -2.64
N LYS A 46 5.97 2.85 -2.84
CA LYS A 46 7.15 2.82 -1.95
C LYS A 46 6.80 3.27 -0.53
N ASP A 47 6.05 4.37 -0.39
CA ASP A 47 5.64 4.88 0.91
C ASP A 47 4.63 3.95 1.58
N PHE A 48 3.71 3.35 0.80
CA PHE A 48 2.79 2.31 1.28
C PHE A 48 3.55 1.15 1.92
N PHE A 49 4.55 0.59 1.23
CA PHE A 49 5.34 -0.52 1.79
C PHE A 49 6.17 -0.12 3.00
N ALA A 50 6.74 1.09 3.01
CA ALA A 50 7.45 1.61 4.19
C ALA A 50 6.51 1.73 5.41
N ALA A 51 5.28 2.20 5.20
CA ALA A 51 4.26 2.27 6.25
C ALA A 51 3.87 0.86 6.74
N TRP A 52 3.66 -0.08 5.82
CA TRP A 52 3.37 -1.48 6.14
C TRP A 52 4.47 -2.12 7.00
N GLU A 53 5.74 -1.93 6.63
CA GLU A 53 6.86 -2.44 7.41
C GLU A 53 6.95 -1.82 8.81
N CYS A 54 6.61 -0.55 8.95
CA CYS A 54 6.51 0.11 10.24
C CYS A 54 5.44 -0.54 11.12
N LEU A 55 4.22 -0.71 10.59
CA LEU A 55 3.10 -1.35 11.29
C LEU A 55 3.41 -2.80 11.66
N ARG A 56 4.02 -3.56 10.73
CA ARG A 56 4.41 -4.96 10.97
C ARG A 56 5.40 -5.09 12.13
N ARG A 57 6.30 -4.12 12.31
CA ARG A 57 7.24 -4.10 13.46
C ARG A 57 6.56 -3.75 14.77
N MET A 58 5.44 -3.04 14.73
CA MET A 58 4.67 -2.65 15.92
C MET A 58 3.66 -3.73 16.34
N ALA A 59 3.30 -4.65 15.45
CA ALA A 59 2.39 -5.73 15.75
C ALA A 59 3.00 -6.65 16.83
N PRO A 60 2.30 -6.91 17.95
CA PRO A 60 2.77 -7.85 18.96
C PRO A 60 2.81 -9.27 18.38
N THR A 61 3.89 -10.00 18.67
CA THR A 61 4.09 -11.42 18.31
C THR A 61 3.11 -12.34 19.01
#